data_AF-X0SYZ0-F1
#
_entry.id   AF-X0SYZ0-F1
#
_cell.length_a   1.000
_cell.length_b   1.000
_cell.length_c   1.000
_cell.angle_alpha   90.00
_cell.angle_beta   90.00
_cell.angle_gamma   90.00
#
_symmetry.space_group_name_H-M   'P 1'
#
loop_
_entity.id
_entity.type
_entity.pdbx_description
1 polymer ?
#
loop_
_entity_poly.entity_id
_entity_poly.type
_entity_poly.pdbx_seq_one_letter_code
_entity_poly.pdbx_strand_id
1 'polypeptide(L)' 'ICDYSGTCEPVIKGNISKTTGEKIYHVPGGEFYDKTVIDEATGERWFCTEQETIEAGWRRSKR' A
#
# COMPACT_ATOMS: atom_id res chain seq x y z
N ILE A 1 -1.15 -10.22 -13.29
CA ILE A 1 0.21 -10.07 -12.74
C ILE A 1 0.22 -8.74 -12.03
N CYS A 2 0.60 -8.74 -10.76
CA CYS A 2 0.70 -7.56 -9.93
C CYS A 2 1.99 -6.81 -10.21
N ASP A 3 1.91 -5.49 -10.10
CA ASP A 3 3.08 -4.62 -10.12
C ASP A 3 4.02 -5.02 -8.97
N TYR A 4 5.32 -4.83 -9.18
CA TYR A 4 6.42 -5.12 -8.23
C TYR A 4 6.70 -6.59 -7.89
N SER A 5 5.72 -7.49 -7.83
CA SER A 5 5.97 -8.92 -7.54
C SER A 5 6.25 -9.76 -8.79
N GLY A 6 5.72 -9.34 -9.95
CA GLY A 6 5.80 -10.16 -11.17
C GLY A 6 4.97 -11.45 -11.11
N THR A 7 4.18 -11.65 -10.05
CA THR A 7 3.29 -12.80 -9.83
C THR A 7 1.84 -12.32 -9.63
N CYS A 8 0.93 -13.18 -9.15
CA CYS A 8 -0.42 -12.75 -8.74
C CYS A 8 -0.47 -12.30 -7.27
N GLU A 9 0.68 -12.10 -6.62
CA GLU A 9 0.76 -11.72 -5.22
C GLU A 9 0.71 -10.20 -5.06
N PRO A 10 -0.29 -9.65 -4.33
CA PRO A 10 -0.37 -8.22 -4.07
C PRO A 10 0.67 -7.83 -3.01
N VAL A 11 1.63 -7.03 -3.43
CA VAL A 11 2.76 -6.60 -2.59
C VAL A 11 2.73 -5.10 -2.30
N ILE A 12 1.74 -4.36 -2.78
CA ILE A 12 1.62 -2.95 -2.45
C ILE A 12 0.83 -2.84 -1.15
N LYS A 13 1.44 -2.28 -0.11
CA LYS A 13 0.87 -2.17 1.23
C LYS A 13 0.14 -0.84 1.39
N GLY A 14 -1.19 -0.84 1.43
CA GLY A 14 -1.99 0.34 1.74
C GLY A 14 -2.26 0.49 3.24
N ASN A 15 -1.52 1.36 3.93
CA ASN A 15 -1.73 1.73 5.34
C ASN A 15 -2.48 3.06 5.54
N ILE A 16 -3.36 3.11 6.54
CA ILE A 16 -4.12 4.32 6.88
C ILE A 16 -3.47 4.92 8.12
N SER A 17 -2.97 6.14 7.98
CA SER A 17 -2.37 6.87 9.10
C SER A 17 -3.40 7.00 10.23
N LYS A 18 -3.17 6.33 11.36
CA LYS A 18 -4.07 6.41 12.53
C LYS A 18 -4.20 7.83 13.09
N THR A 19 -3.20 8.68 12.84
CA THR A 19 -3.16 10.06 13.34
C THR A 19 -3.88 11.04 12.40
N THR A 20 -3.75 10.87 11.08
CA THR A 20 -4.28 11.83 10.09
C THR A 20 -5.44 11.29 9.25
N GLY A 21 -5.72 9.98 9.32
CA GLY A 21 -6.68 9.29 8.45
C GLY A 21 -6.25 9.20 6.99
N GLU A 22 -5.00 9.57 6.67
CA GLU A 22 -4.50 9.55 5.31
C GLU A 22 -4.27 8.14 4.81
N LYS A 23 -4.76 7.85 3.60
CA LYS A 23 -4.54 6.59 2.88
C LYS A 23 -3.19 6.64 2.16
N ILE A 24 -2.21 5.93 2.67
CA ILE A 24 -0.83 5.93 2.16
C ILE A 24 -0.46 4.52 1.72
N TYR A 25 0.02 4.36 0.49
CA TYR A 25 0.52 3.08 0.03
C TYR A 25 2.04 3.05 -0.05
N HIS A 26 2.58 1.87 0.24
CA HIS A 26 4.01 1.55 0.22
C HIS A 26 4.26 0.43 -0.78
N VAL A 27 5.28 0.60 -1.60
CA VAL A 27 5.69 -0.40 -2.61
C VAL A 27 6.94 -1.13 -2.15
N PRO A 28 7.18 -2.37 -2.62
CA PRO A 28 8.42 -3.08 -2.37
C PRO A 28 9.63 -2.24 -2.81
N GLY A 29 10.63 -2.14 -1.94
CA GLY A 29 11.81 -1.29 -2.14
C GLY A 29 11.70 0.13 -1.56
N GLY A 30 10.55 0.51 -0.99
CA GLY A 30 10.41 1.75 -0.21
C GLY A 30 11.02 1.64 1.18
N GLU A 31 11.51 2.75 1.74
CA GLU A 31 12.23 2.78 3.04
C GLU A 31 11.36 2.32 4.21
N PHE A 32 10.06 2.58 4.12
CA PHE A 32 9.09 2.23 5.15
C PHE A 32 8.34 0.92 4.87
N TYR A 33 8.61 0.25 3.75
CA TYR A 33 7.82 -0.92 3.34
C TYR A 33 7.84 -2.05 4.37
N ASP A 34 9.01 -2.39 4.92
CA ASP A 34 9.16 -3.42 5.94
C ASP A 34 8.55 -3.02 7.30
N LYS A 35 8.54 -1.72 7.60
CA LYS A 35 7.98 -1.18 8.85
C LYS A 35 6.45 -1.08 8.80
N THR A 36 5.89 -0.91 7.60
CA THR A 36 4.45 -0.82 7.41
C THR A 36 3.82 -2.20 7.58
N VAL A 37 2.96 -2.32 8.58
CA VAL A 37 2.10 -3.48 8.83
C VAL A 37 0.68 -3.09 8.46
N ILE A 38 0.00 -3.97 7.74
CA ILE A 38 -1.37 -3.75 7.27
C ILE A 38 -2.34 -4.35 8.27
N ASP A 39 -3.29 -3.54 8.68
CA ASP A 39 -4.39 -3.87 9.58
C ASP A 39 -5.72 -3.84 8.81
N GLU A 40 -6.19 -5.01 8.37
CA GLU A 40 -7.43 -5.11 7.61
C GLU A 40 -8.67 -4.67 8.42
N ALA A 41 -8.59 -4.65 9.75
CA ALA A 41 -9.69 -4.21 10.61
C ALA A 41 -9.89 -2.69 10.57
N THR A 42 -8.84 -1.91 10.28
CA THR A 42 -8.95 -0.46 10.06
C THR A 42 -9.24 -0.08 8.60
N GLY A 43 -9.38 -1.07 7.72
CA GLY A 43 -9.61 -0.87 6.29
C GLY A 43 -8.32 -0.70 5.47
N GLU A 44 -7.17 -1.04 6.05
CA GLU A 44 -5.91 -1.17 5.34
C GLU A 44 -5.91 -2.45 4.51
N ARG A 45 -5.22 -2.46 3.37
CA ARG A 45 -5.21 -3.63 2.49
C ARG A 45 -4.00 -3.67 1.56
N TRP A 46 -3.77 -4.84 0.98
CA TRP A 46 -2.79 -5.01 -0.09
C TRP A 46 -3.41 -4.77 -1.45
N PHE A 47 -2.59 -4.24 -2.36
CA PHE A 47 -2.96 -3.94 -3.74
C PHE A 47 -2.05 -4.65 -4.72
N CYS A 48 -2.63 -4.94 -5.88
CA CYS A 48 -1.93 -5.60 -6.98
C CYS A 48 -1.26 -4.57 -7.91
N THR A 49 -1.88 -3.41 -8.15
CA THR A 49 -1.32 -2.38 -9.04
C THR A 49 -1.32 -1.00 -8.41
N GLU A 50 -0.33 -0.16 -8.75
CA GLU A 50 -0.30 1.23 -8.27
C GLU A 50 -1.49 2.01 -8.79
N GLN A 51 -1.92 1.73 -10.02
CA GLN A 51 -3.05 2.40 -10.63
C GLN A 51 -4.35 2.15 -9.83
N GLU A 52 -4.66 0.88 -9.49
CA GLU A 52 -5.82 0.54 -8.66
C GLU A 52 -5.73 1.23 -7.29
N THR A 53 -4.53 1.31 -6.74
CA THR A 53 -4.28 1.94 -5.45
C THR A 53 -4.60 3.44 -5.49
N ILE A 54 -4.13 4.14 -6.53
CA ILE A 54 -4.42 5.56 -6.77
C ILE A 54 -5.91 5.78 -7.02
N GLU A 55 -6.56 4.94 -7.84
CA GLU A 55 -8.00 5.00 -8.11
C GLU A 55 -8.83 4.76 -6.84
N ALA A 56 -8.36 3.91 -5.92
CA ALA A 56 -8.96 3.72 -4.61
C ALA A 56 -8.77 4.91 -3.64
N GLY A 57 -8.08 5.97 -4.09
CA GLY A 57 -7.85 7.21 -3.34
C GLY A 57 -6.66 7.15 -2.39
N TRP A 58 -5.67 6.31 -2.68
CA TRP A 58 -4.46 6.19 -1.87
C TRP A 58 -3.32 6.98 -2.50
N ARG A 59 -2.52 7.66 -1.67
CA ARG A 59 -1.33 8.38 -2.12
C ARG A 59 -0.07 7.57 -1.89
N ARG A 60 0.91 7.71 -2.78
CA ARG A 60 2.22 7.06 -2.63
C ARG A 60 2.94 7.60 -1.39
N SER A 61 3.62 6.72 -0.66
CA SER A 61 4.60 7.13 0.34
C SER A 61 5.72 7.93 -0.34
N LYS A 62 6.09 9.06 0.23
CA LYS A 62 7.16 9.94 -0.32
C LYS A 62 8.56 9.37 -0.08
N ARG A 63 8.69 8.29 0.68
CA ARG A 63 9.93 7.65 1.12
C ARG A 63 9.70 6.15 1.26
#